data_AF-A0A0N4VAQ2-F1
#
_entry.id   AF-A0A0N4VAQ2-F1
#
_cell.length_a   1.000
_cell.length_b   1.000
_cell.length_c   1.000
_cell.angle_alpha   90.00
_cell.angle_beta   90.00
_cell.angle_gamma   90.00
#
_symmetry.space_group_name_H-M   'P 1'
#
loop_
_entity.id
_entity.type
_entity.pdbx_description
1 polymer ?
#
loop_
_entity_poly.entity_id
_entity_poly.type
_entity_poly.pdbx_seq_one_letter_code
_entity_poly.pdbx_strand_id
1 'polypeptide(L)'
;MTNFFQTVREVKQELESSCDDKNCGNNQFTGYAYDGVWALAMAINTASLKYRSKYGVRFEPTNDEASWEAMHQLLFEALNQTSFQGVTVIKFKDNDRLGIVEILQWRDGAYVNIGYYNSLTNVLAPEKLLMGWKAPLDSNLEKEERVYVDTLLFLISSLMALTDIPIEHCFRFIKMSSPNLNNLIIAGSICTYASIILLGIDTRLVNRDCFVSLCYVKTWVLCLGFTLAFGSMFSKTWRVHSIFTNICMNKKAIKDYKLFLIVGFFVLLDMLTLLLWAFISPYSVAIAKLEPYVLEDKLIKVKPQVERCYSGDSFVFQTILLAAKGLLMILGCFLAWETRHVNVPALNDSKYIGLSVYIVVVVSTLGISLALILQDSINQAYALSTFLIFISTTVTLCLVFVPKVCFLRDT
;
A
#
# COMPACT_ATOMS: atom_id res chain seq x y z
N MET A 1 18.75 -80.87 12.41
CA MET A 1 18.24 -79.57 12.92
C MET A 1 19.23 -78.51 12.48
N THR A 2 19.07 -77.98 11.27
CA THR A 2 19.80 -76.81 10.79
C THR A 2 19.23 -75.58 11.51
N ASN A 3 20.10 -74.78 12.13
CA ASN A 3 19.70 -73.56 12.84
C ASN A 3 19.14 -72.56 11.83
N PHE A 4 17.83 -72.32 11.86
CA PHE A 4 17.12 -71.39 10.96
C PHE A 4 17.27 -69.91 11.35
N PHE A 5 18.12 -69.58 12.33
CA PHE A 5 18.31 -68.21 12.81
C PHE A 5 19.69 -67.72 12.43
N GLN A 6 19.79 -67.07 11.27
CA GLN A 6 20.98 -66.35 10.83
C GLN A 6 20.82 -64.85 11.09
N THR A 7 21.90 -64.15 11.39
CA THR A 7 21.89 -62.69 11.46
C THR A 7 21.98 -62.06 10.06
N VAL A 8 21.55 -60.80 9.91
CA VAL A 8 21.69 -60.03 8.65
C VAL A 8 23.14 -60.03 8.13
N ARG A 9 24.12 -59.99 9.05
CA ARG A 9 25.55 -60.04 8.70
C ARG A 9 25.97 -61.42 8.17
N GLU A 10 25.47 -62.48 8.78
CA GLU A 10 25.76 -63.86 8.34
C GLU A 10 25.15 -64.14 6.96
N VAL A 11 23.89 -63.76 6.74
CA VAL A 11 23.25 -63.90 5.42
C VAL A 11 24.00 -63.10 4.35
N LYS A 12 24.44 -61.89 4.68
CA LYS A 12 25.26 -61.08 3.77
C LYS A 12 26.59 -61.77 3.43
N GLN A 13 27.30 -62.30 4.44
CA GLN A 13 28.57 -63.00 4.24
C GLN A 13 28.39 -64.29 3.42
N GLU A 14 27.32 -65.03 3.63
CA GLU A 14 26.99 -66.24 2.86
C GLU A 14 26.66 -65.92 1.39
N LEU A 15 25.90 -64.85 1.14
CA LEU A 15 25.61 -64.39 -0.21
C LEU A 15 26.87 -63.88 -0.93
N GLU A 16 27.74 -63.16 -0.22
CA GLU A 16 29.01 -62.66 -0.76
C GLU A 16 30.00 -63.81 -1.05
N SER A 17 30.06 -64.84 -0.20
CA SER A 17 30.95 -66.00 -0.39
C SER A 17 30.49 -66.96 -1.48
N SER A 18 29.19 -66.96 -1.79
CA SER A 18 28.60 -67.79 -2.85
C SER A 18 28.78 -67.21 -4.25
N CYS A 19 29.29 -65.99 -4.39
CA CYS A 19 29.61 -65.39 -5.69
C CYS A 19 31.09 -65.63 -6.05
N ASP A 20 31.35 -66.41 -7.09
CA ASP A 20 32.71 -66.67 -7.62
C ASP A 20 33.32 -65.48 -8.40
N ASP A 21 32.51 -64.47 -8.76
CA ASP A 21 32.91 -63.42 -9.71
C ASP A 21 33.16 -62.07 -9.04
N LYS A 22 34.26 -61.39 -9.39
CA LYS A 22 34.64 -60.06 -8.84
C LYS A 22 33.62 -58.95 -9.14
N ASN A 23 32.68 -59.21 -10.05
CA ASN A 23 31.59 -58.31 -10.44
C ASN A 23 30.31 -58.47 -9.60
N CYS A 24 30.24 -59.40 -8.64
CA CYS A 24 29.18 -59.46 -7.60
C CYS A 24 29.31 -58.31 -6.56
N GLY A 25 29.83 -57.15 -6.97
CA GLY A 25 30.03 -56.01 -6.09
C GLY A 25 28.71 -55.50 -5.52
N ASN A 26 28.60 -55.49 -4.19
CA ASN A 26 27.69 -54.71 -3.35
C ASN A 26 26.34 -54.31 -4.00
N ASN A 27 25.55 -55.30 -4.45
CA ASN A 27 24.24 -55.06 -5.04
C ASN A 27 23.20 -54.85 -3.93
N GLN A 28 22.60 -53.66 -3.90
CA GLN A 28 21.61 -53.25 -2.90
C GLN A 28 20.31 -54.09 -2.92
N PHE A 29 20.03 -54.79 -4.02
CA PHE A 29 18.81 -55.58 -4.20
C PHE A 29 18.91 -57.03 -3.70
N THR A 30 20.09 -57.48 -3.28
CA THR A 30 20.35 -58.86 -2.83
C THR A 30 19.45 -59.27 -1.65
N GLY A 31 19.36 -58.43 -0.63
CA GLY A 31 18.46 -58.67 0.51
C GLY A 31 16.98 -58.71 0.12
N TYR A 32 16.57 -57.88 -0.84
CA TYR A 32 15.20 -57.87 -1.35
C TYR A 32 14.85 -59.16 -2.09
N ALA A 33 15.77 -59.70 -2.89
CA ALA A 33 15.57 -60.96 -3.60
C ALA A 33 15.49 -62.14 -2.63
N TYR A 34 16.38 -62.18 -1.62
CA TYR A 34 16.37 -63.21 -0.57
C TYR A 34 15.02 -63.24 0.16
N ASP A 35 14.56 -62.09 0.62
CA ASP A 35 13.30 -61.93 1.32
C ASP A 35 12.08 -62.22 0.43
N GLY A 36 12.17 -61.93 -0.87
CA GLY A 36 11.13 -62.22 -1.86
C GLY A 36 10.88 -63.72 -2.03
N VAL A 37 11.93 -64.54 -2.05
CA VAL A 37 11.81 -66.01 -2.12
C VAL A 37 11.13 -66.56 -0.88
N TRP A 38 11.52 -66.07 0.31
CA TRP A 38 10.90 -66.47 1.57
C TRP A 38 9.43 -66.04 1.66
N ALA A 39 9.10 -64.81 1.26
CA ALA A 39 7.73 -64.32 1.23
C ALA A 39 6.84 -65.17 0.32
N LEU A 40 7.34 -65.52 -0.87
CA LEU A 40 6.63 -66.39 -1.80
C LEU A 40 6.43 -67.80 -1.22
N ALA A 41 7.47 -68.40 -0.62
CA ALA A 41 7.36 -69.71 -0.01
C ALA A 41 6.33 -69.75 1.13
N MET A 42 6.31 -68.72 1.99
CA MET A 42 5.32 -68.60 3.07
C MET A 42 3.90 -68.39 2.53
N ALA A 43 3.74 -67.56 1.50
CA ALA A 43 2.45 -67.31 0.87
C ALA A 43 1.89 -68.56 0.19
N ILE A 44 2.71 -69.30 -0.58
CA ILE A 44 2.32 -70.57 -1.21
C ILE A 44 1.94 -71.59 -0.15
N ASN A 45 2.72 -71.72 0.93
CA ASN A 45 2.39 -72.62 2.03
C ASN A 45 1.00 -72.28 2.62
N THR A 46 0.77 -71.01 2.94
CA THR A 46 -0.51 -70.53 3.49
C THR A 46 -1.68 -70.75 2.52
N ALA A 47 -1.49 -70.42 1.24
CA ALA A 47 -2.50 -70.61 0.20
C ALA A 47 -2.83 -72.11 0.02
N SER A 48 -1.82 -72.99 0.05
CA SER A 48 -2.02 -74.43 -0.07
C SER A 48 -2.83 -75.01 1.10
N LEU A 49 -2.59 -74.52 2.33
CA LEU A 49 -3.34 -74.91 3.53
C LEU A 49 -4.78 -74.40 3.46
N LYS A 50 -4.99 -73.14 3.05
CA LYS A 50 -6.35 -72.59 2.84
C LYS A 50 -7.11 -73.33 1.74
N TYR A 51 -6.45 -73.67 0.63
CA TYR A 51 -7.04 -74.44 -0.45
C TYR A 51 -7.47 -75.83 0.02
N ARG A 52 -6.59 -76.55 0.73
CA ARG A 52 -6.91 -77.85 1.32
C ARG A 52 -8.05 -77.78 2.32
N SER A 53 -8.10 -76.72 3.14
CA SER A 53 -9.20 -76.51 4.08
C SER A 53 -10.53 -76.24 3.38
N LYS A 54 -10.52 -75.54 2.24
CA LYS A 54 -11.73 -75.13 1.52
C LYS A 54 -12.29 -76.24 0.62
N TYR A 55 -11.42 -77.02 -0.01
CA TYR A 55 -11.80 -78.03 -1.02
C TYR A 55 -11.53 -79.47 -0.60
N GLY A 56 -10.89 -79.71 0.55
CA GLY A 56 -10.58 -81.06 1.07
C GLY A 56 -9.40 -81.77 0.36
N VAL A 57 -8.92 -81.23 -0.76
CA VAL A 57 -7.84 -81.79 -1.57
C VAL A 57 -6.64 -80.86 -1.67
N ARG A 58 -5.46 -81.40 -1.99
CA ARG A 58 -4.31 -80.55 -2.36
C ARG A 58 -4.57 -79.96 -3.75
N PHE A 59 -4.08 -78.75 -3.97
CA PHE A 59 -4.12 -78.17 -5.30
C PHE A 59 -3.22 -78.97 -6.24
N GLU A 60 -3.78 -79.40 -7.36
CA GLU A 60 -3.04 -79.99 -8.47
C GLU A 60 -3.27 -79.11 -9.70
N PRO A 61 -2.19 -78.69 -10.39
CA PRO A 61 -2.32 -77.85 -11.58
C PRO A 61 -2.99 -78.65 -12.70
N THR A 62 -4.21 -78.25 -13.06
CA THR A 62 -4.98 -78.83 -14.17
C THR A 62 -5.27 -77.76 -15.22
N ASN A 63 -5.92 -78.13 -16.33
CA ASN A 63 -6.35 -77.19 -17.37
C ASN A 63 -7.67 -76.45 -17.02
N ASP A 64 -8.17 -76.57 -15.78
CA ASP A 64 -9.41 -75.92 -15.34
C ASP A 64 -9.15 -74.48 -14.87
N GLU A 65 -9.68 -73.50 -15.61
CA GLU A 65 -9.55 -72.07 -15.31
C GLU A 65 -10.11 -71.69 -13.93
N ALA A 66 -11.22 -72.32 -13.51
CA ALA A 66 -11.85 -72.02 -12.22
C ALA A 66 -10.95 -72.41 -11.04
N SER A 67 -10.21 -73.52 -11.17
CA SER A 67 -9.25 -73.97 -10.18
C SER A 67 -8.07 -73.00 -10.02
N TRP A 68 -7.61 -72.41 -11.14
CA TRP A 68 -6.56 -71.41 -11.18
C TRP A 68 -7.02 -70.08 -10.59
N GLU A 69 -8.23 -69.62 -10.91
CA GLU A 69 -8.80 -68.39 -10.36
C GLU A 69 -8.94 -68.49 -8.83
N ALA A 70 -9.43 -69.63 -8.34
CA ALA A 70 -9.53 -69.88 -6.90
C ALA A 70 -8.17 -69.89 -6.20
N MET A 71 -7.15 -70.52 -6.80
CA MET A 71 -5.79 -70.53 -6.25
C MET A 71 -5.16 -69.14 -6.29
N HIS A 72 -5.38 -68.40 -7.38
CA HIS A 72 -4.91 -67.02 -7.53
C HIS A 72 -5.45 -66.13 -6.40
N GLN A 73 -6.77 -66.11 -6.18
CA GLN A 73 -7.39 -65.32 -5.11
C GLN A 73 -6.81 -65.67 -3.73
N LEU A 74 -6.65 -66.96 -3.43
CA LEU A 74 -6.07 -67.42 -2.17
C LEU A 74 -4.60 -67.04 -2.01
N LEU A 75 -3.82 -67.07 -3.08
CA LEU A 75 -2.42 -66.67 -3.08
C LEU A 75 -2.28 -65.16 -2.86
N PHE A 76 -3.10 -64.34 -3.51
CA PHE A 76 -3.13 -62.89 -3.28
C PHE A 76 -3.52 -62.55 -1.84
N GLU A 77 -4.54 -63.22 -1.29
CA GLU A 77 -4.95 -63.04 0.10
C GLU A 77 -3.83 -63.47 1.07
N ALA A 78 -3.16 -64.59 0.77
CA ALA A 78 -2.03 -65.08 1.56
C ALA A 78 -0.85 -64.09 1.52
N LEU A 79 -0.50 -63.55 0.35
CA LEU A 79 0.54 -62.54 0.17
C LEU A 79 0.23 -61.27 0.99
N ASN A 80 -0.99 -60.76 0.93
CA ASN A 80 -1.39 -59.58 1.69
C ASN A 80 -1.33 -59.79 3.23
N GLN A 81 -1.51 -61.03 3.68
CA GLN A 81 -1.39 -61.42 5.09
C GLN A 81 0.05 -61.74 5.52
N THR A 82 1.01 -61.85 4.59
CA THR A 82 2.40 -62.17 4.95
C THR A 82 3.06 -61.00 5.69
N SER A 83 3.57 -61.31 6.88
CA SER A 83 4.31 -60.38 7.73
C SER A 83 5.34 -61.17 8.53
N PHE A 84 6.62 -60.91 8.29
CA PHE A 84 7.71 -61.56 9.03
C PHE A 84 8.98 -60.71 9.07
N GLN A 85 9.87 -61.06 10.00
CA GLN A 85 11.18 -60.46 10.14
C GLN A 85 12.17 -61.21 9.22
N GLY A 86 12.43 -60.66 8.03
CA GLY A 86 13.47 -61.15 7.13
C GLY A 86 14.82 -60.45 7.34
N VAL A 87 15.67 -60.48 6.31
CA VAL A 87 16.88 -59.63 6.24
C VAL A 87 16.48 -58.14 6.29
N THR A 88 15.34 -57.86 5.69
CA THR A 88 14.58 -56.62 5.80
C THR A 88 13.19 -56.93 6.36
N VAL A 89 12.53 -55.97 7.03
CA VAL A 89 11.17 -56.18 7.56
C VAL A 89 10.18 -56.26 6.39
N ILE A 90 9.32 -57.27 6.36
CA ILE A 90 8.40 -57.52 5.24
C ILE A 90 6.96 -57.42 5.74
N LYS A 91 6.22 -56.52 5.11
CA LYS A 91 4.78 -56.38 5.25
C LYS A 91 4.24 -55.71 4.00
N PHE A 92 3.11 -56.18 3.50
CA PHE A 92 2.46 -55.61 2.33
C PHE A 92 1.22 -54.81 2.75
N LYS A 93 0.91 -53.77 1.99
CA LYS A 93 -0.33 -52.99 2.09
C LYS A 93 -0.66 -52.44 0.71
N ASP A 94 -1.89 -52.67 0.23
CA ASP A 94 -2.35 -52.15 -1.07
C ASP A 94 -1.42 -52.50 -2.24
N ASN A 95 -0.88 -53.73 -2.23
CA ASN A 95 0.14 -54.26 -3.15
C ASN A 95 1.54 -53.62 -3.05
N ASP A 96 1.73 -52.64 -2.16
CA ASP A 96 3.04 -52.06 -1.89
C ASP A 96 3.71 -52.72 -0.70
N ARG A 97 5.04 -52.82 -0.78
CA ARG A 97 5.86 -53.26 0.34
C ARG A 97 6.11 -52.07 1.27
N LEU A 98 5.72 -52.21 2.53
CA LEU A 98 6.10 -51.26 3.57
C LEU A 98 7.55 -51.49 3.97
N GLY A 99 8.31 -50.41 4.06
CA GLY A 99 9.74 -50.47 4.35
C GLY A 99 10.27 -49.19 4.99
N ILE A 100 11.59 -49.06 4.94
CA ILE A 100 12.30 -47.88 5.41
C ILE A 100 12.79 -47.13 4.16
N VAL A 101 12.47 -45.85 4.09
CA VAL A 101 12.97 -44.94 3.05
C VAL A 101 14.15 -44.17 3.61
N GLU A 102 15.27 -44.23 2.91
CA GLU A 102 16.47 -43.46 3.22
C GLU A 102 16.38 -42.06 2.58
N ILE A 103 16.71 -41.02 3.35
CA ILE A 103 16.73 -39.64 2.86
C ILE A 103 18.18 -39.19 2.76
N LEU A 104 18.64 -38.96 1.53
CA LEU A 104 20.01 -38.57 1.24
C LEU A 104 20.09 -37.07 0.87
N GLN A 105 21.16 -36.40 1.28
CA GLN A 105 21.50 -35.05 0.85
C GLN A 105 22.90 -35.03 0.24
N TRP A 106 23.04 -34.34 -0.90
CA TRP A 106 24.35 -34.10 -1.51
C TRP A 106 25.13 -33.04 -0.73
N ARG A 107 26.30 -33.40 -0.19
CA ARG A 107 27.22 -32.51 0.53
C ARG A 107 28.66 -32.86 0.19
N ASP A 108 29.50 -31.85 -0.05
CA ASP A 108 30.95 -31.99 -0.26
C ASP A 108 31.36 -33.09 -1.25
N GLY A 109 30.57 -33.27 -2.32
CA GLY A 109 30.84 -34.23 -3.39
C GLY A 109 30.35 -35.67 -3.14
N ALA A 110 29.58 -35.93 -2.08
CA ALA A 110 29.00 -37.24 -1.79
C ALA A 110 27.56 -37.16 -1.27
N TYR A 111 26.81 -38.26 -1.40
CA TYR A 111 25.52 -38.41 -0.72
C TYR A 111 25.74 -38.78 0.74
N VAL A 112 25.16 -37.99 1.63
CA VAL A 112 25.15 -38.23 3.08
C VAL A 112 23.72 -38.51 3.50
N ASN A 113 23.51 -39.59 4.24
CA ASN A 113 22.21 -39.87 4.84
C ASN A 113 21.88 -38.82 5.90
N ILE A 114 20.65 -38.31 5.87
CA ILE A 114 20.16 -37.28 6.79
C ILE A 114 18.91 -37.72 7.57
N GLY A 115 18.43 -38.93 7.33
CA GLY A 115 17.30 -39.48 8.07
C GLY A 115 16.64 -40.66 7.40
N TYR A 116 15.75 -41.29 8.17
CA TYR A 116 14.98 -42.43 7.74
C TYR A 116 13.50 -42.16 7.94
N TYR A 117 12.68 -42.53 6.98
CA TYR A 117 11.23 -42.60 7.14
C TYR A 117 10.80 -44.06 7.23
N ASN A 118 10.17 -44.43 8.34
CA ASN A 118 9.66 -45.78 8.55
C ASN A 118 8.16 -45.82 8.22
N SER A 119 7.80 -46.47 7.12
CA SER A 119 6.40 -46.59 6.66
C SER A 119 5.54 -47.52 7.52
N LEU A 120 6.15 -48.35 8.38
CA LEU A 120 5.43 -49.24 9.29
C LEU A 120 4.90 -48.48 10.51
N THR A 121 5.68 -47.52 11.01
CA THR A 121 5.35 -46.71 12.19
C THR A 121 4.90 -45.29 11.84
N ASN A 122 5.03 -44.87 10.58
CA ASN A 122 4.83 -43.50 10.11
C ASN A 122 5.72 -42.47 10.85
N VAL A 123 6.92 -42.87 11.24
CA VAL A 123 7.87 -42.00 11.95
C VAL A 123 9.00 -41.57 11.02
N LEU A 124 9.20 -40.26 10.93
CA LEU A 124 10.40 -39.66 10.34
C LEU A 124 11.45 -39.47 11.45
N ALA A 125 12.56 -40.16 11.33
CA ALA A 125 13.70 -40.05 12.24
C ALA A 125 14.82 -39.25 11.56
N PRO A 126 14.90 -37.93 11.79
CA PRO A 126 15.99 -37.12 11.25
C PRO A 126 17.31 -37.45 11.96
N GLU A 127 18.41 -37.39 11.22
CA GLU A 127 19.74 -37.56 11.80
C GLU A 127 20.18 -36.29 12.53
N LYS A 128 21.08 -36.42 13.53
CA LYS A 128 21.57 -35.30 14.34
C LYS A 128 22.16 -34.15 13.50
N LEU A 129 22.60 -34.45 12.27
CA LEU A 129 23.14 -33.49 11.30
C LEU A 129 22.15 -32.38 10.91
N LEU A 130 20.85 -32.57 11.14
CA LEU A 130 19.81 -31.57 10.91
C LEU A 130 19.53 -30.70 12.16
N MET A 131 20.13 -30.99 13.33
CA MET A 131 19.93 -30.16 14.52
C MET A 131 20.56 -28.79 14.32
N GLY A 132 19.72 -27.77 14.17
CA GLY A 132 20.12 -26.38 13.93
C GLY A 132 19.97 -25.91 12.47
N TRP A 133 19.60 -26.80 11.55
CA TRP A 133 19.24 -26.38 10.19
C TRP A 133 17.84 -25.75 10.19
N LYS A 134 17.72 -24.56 9.61
CA LYS A 134 16.44 -23.89 9.38
C LYS A 134 16.07 -24.01 7.91
N ALA A 135 14.90 -24.57 7.62
CA ALA A 135 14.42 -24.69 6.26
C ALA A 135 14.26 -23.30 5.61
N PRO A 136 14.66 -23.14 4.33
CA PRO A 136 14.39 -21.92 3.60
C PRO A 136 12.88 -21.71 3.47
N LEU A 137 12.45 -20.45 3.43
CA LEU A 137 11.06 -20.10 3.18
C LEU A 137 10.71 -20.34 1.71
N ASP A 138 9.45 -20.66 1.46
CA ASP A 138 8.88 -20.84 0.12
C ASP A 138 8.59 -19.51 -0.60
N SER A 139 8.52 -18.40 0.15
CA SER A 139 8.16 -17.08 -0.33
C SER A 139 8.73 -15.96 0.54
N ASN A 140 8.74 -14.73 -0.01
CA ASN A 140 9.19 -13.54 0.72
C ASN A 140 8.22 -13.16 1.83
N LEU A 141 8.75 -12.65 2.94
CA LEU A 141 7.93 -12.12 4.02
C LEU A 141 7.31 -10.80 3.60
N GLU A 142 5.98 -10.68 3.69
CA GLU A 142 5.29 -9.44 3.35
C GLU A 142 5.20 -8.52 4.59
N LYS A 143 5.59 -7.26 4.42
CA LYS A 143 5.50 -6.23 5.47
C LYS A 143 4.73 -5.02 4.95
N GLU A 144 3.64 -4.66 5.62
CA GLU A 144 2.92 -3.41 5.33
C GLU A 144 3.57 -2.24 6.09
N GLU A 145 3.80 -1.13 5.39
CA GLU A 145 4.46 0.04 5.96
C GLU A 145 3.69 1.33 5.61
N ARG A 146 3.41 2.15 6.63
CA ARG A 146 2.70 3.42 6.43
C ARG A 146 3.69 4.52 6.05
N VAL A 147 3.41 5.19 4.95
CA VAL A 147 4.20 6.32 4.43
C VAL A 147 3.50 7.62 4.79
N TYR A 148 4.29 8.61 5.18
CA TYR A 148 3.83 9.90 5.68
C TYR A 148 4.71 11.02 5.13
N VAL A 149 4.29 12.26 5.34
CA VAL A 149 5.11 13.43 4.99
C VAL A 149 6.38 13.42 5.84
N ASP A 150 7.51 13.72 5.20
CA ASP A 150 8.78 13.86 5.89
C ASP A 150 8.71 14.91 7.02
N THR A 151 9.23 14.57 8.19
CA THR A 151 9.09 15.41 9.39
C THR A 151 9.88 16.71 9.28
N LEU A 152 11.06 16.69 8.64
CA LEU A 152 11.85 17.90 8.42
C LEU A 152 11.12 18.84 7.45
N LEU A 153 10.57 18.29 6.36
CA LEU A 153 9.78 19.05 5.40
C LEU A 153 8.55 19.69 6.03
N PHE A 154 7.83 18.96 6.90
CA PHE A 154 6.68 19.47 7.64
C PHE A 154 7.08 20.62 8.58
N LEU A 155 8.17 20.47 9.34
CA LEU A 155 8.66 21.49 10.26
C LEU A 155 9.07 22.78 9.53
N ILE A 156 9.80 22.66 8.41
CA ILE A 156 10.24 23.81 7.61
C ILE A 156 9.02 24.57 7.06
N SER A 157 8.07 23.85 6.45
CA SER A 157 6.86 24.46 5.88
C SER A 157 6.02 25.16 6.95
N SER A 158 5.91 24.57 8.13
CA SER A 158 5.18 25.13 9.26
C SER A 158 5.86 26.38 9.83
N LEU A 159 7.19 26.36 9.95
CA LEU A 159 7.95 27.52 10.42
C LEU A 159 7.79 28.71 9.46
N MET A 160 7.90 28.47 8.15
CA MET A 160 7.68 29.50 7.13
C MET A 160 6.29 30.13 7.23
N ALA A 161 5.24 29.31 7.39
CA ALA A 161 3.88 29.82 7.56
C ALA A 161 3.72 30.64 8.86
N LEU A 162 4.35 30.21 9.96
CA LEU A 162 4.26 30.90 11.25
C LEU A 162 5.03 32.23 11.29
N THR A 163 6.12 32.38 10.52
CA THR A 163 6.89 33.64 10.48
C THR A 163 6.15 34.77 9.78
N ASP A 164 5.26 34.48 8.82
CA ASP A 164 4.54 35.51 8.05
C ASP A 164 3.30 36.05 8.79
N ILE A 165 2.62 35.25 9.62
CA ILE A 165 1.43 35.66 10.40
C ILE A 165 1.67 36.93 11.26
N PRO A 166 2.75 37.06 12.05
CA PRO A 166 2.98 38.27 12.86
C PRO A 166 3.27 39.51 11.99
N ILE A 167 3.91 39.34 10.82
CA ILE A 167 4.17 40.43 9.87
C ILE A 167 2.84 41.00 9.35
N GLU A 168 1.86 40.15 9.10
CA GLU A 168 0.51 40.57 8.70
C GLU A 168 -0.23 41.33 9.79
N HIS A 169 -0.06 40.95 11.05
CA HIS A 169 -0.67 41.64 12.17
C HIS A 169 -0.19 43.10 12.25
N CYS A 170 1.07 43.37 11.86
CA CYS A 170 1.59 44.73 11.72
C CYS A 170 0.89 45.50 10.59
N PHE A 171 0.59 44.86 9.44
CA PHE A 171 -0.11 45.49 8.33
C PHE A 171 -1.56 45.87 8.65
N ARG A 172 -2.21 45.18 9.60
CA ARG A 172 -3.58 45.48 10.05
C ARG A 172 -3.74 46.88 10.65
N PHE A 173 -2.68 47.47 11.21
CA PHE A 173 -2.74 48.79 11.84
C PHE A 173 -2.70 49.96 10.85
N ILE A 174 -2.50 49.69 9.56
CA ILE A 174 -2.36 50.70 8.51
C ILE A 174 -3.74 51.17 8.03
N LYS A 175 -4.14 52.38 8.46
CA LYS A 175 -5.36 53.04 7.97
C LYS A 175 -5.10 53.73 6.62
N MET A 176 -5.28 52.98 5.53
CA MET A 176 -5.27 53.53 4.15
C MET A 176 -6.41 52.97 3.29
N SER A 177 -6.49 53.40 2.01
CA SER A 177 -7.58 53.13 1.03
C SER A 177 -8.35 51.82 1.27
N SER A 178 -9.62 51.94 1.68
CA SER A 178 -10.55 50.83 2.00
C SER A 178 -10.02 49.83 3.05
N PRO A 179 -9.91 50.26 4.34
CA PRO A 179 -9.30 49.46 5.41
C PRO A 179 -10.06 48.16 5.69
N ASN A 180 -11.39 48.18 5.54
CA ASN A 180 -12.22 47.03 5.85
C ASN A 180 -12.00 45.84 4.89
N LEU A 181 -11.75 46.09 3.61
CA LEU A 181 -11.44 45.04 2.63
C LEU A 181 -10.00 44.55 2.73
N ASN A 182 -9.05 45.44 3.09
CA ASN A 182 -7.68 45.02 3.40
C ASN A 182 -7.65 44.04 4.58
N ASN A 183 -8.46 44.28 5.61
CA ASN A 183 -8.60 43.35 6.74
C ASN A 183 -9.13 41.99 6.30
N LEU A 184 -10.02 41.94 5.30
CA LEU A 184 -10.55 40.69 4.77
C LEU A 184 -9.52 39.93 3.92
N ILE A 185 -8.66 40.65 3.19
CA ILE A 185 -7.50 40.05 2.50
C ILE A 185 -6.57 39.40 3.53
N ILE A 186 -6.21 40.12 4.60
CA ILE A 186 -5.35 39.58 5.67
C ILE A 186 -5.99 38.36 6.34
N ALA A 187 -7.28 38.42 6.66
CA ALA A 187 -7.99 37.28 7.25
C ALA A 187 -7.97 36.05 6.32
N GLY A 188 -8.15 36.25 5.01
CA GLY A 188 -8.03 35.20 4.01
C GLY A 188 -6.62 34.60 3.96
N SER A 189 -5.58 35.44 3.99
CA SER A 189 -4.18 35.02 4.01
C SER A 189 -3.81 34.23 5.26
N ILE A 190 -4.28 34.63 6.44
CA ILE A 190 -4.08 33.85 7.68
C ILE A 190 -4.70 32.46 7.53
N CYS A 191 -5.89 32.35 6.93
CA CYS A 191 -6.50 31.06 6.64
C CYS A 191 -5.67 30.23 5.64
N THR A 192 -5.11 30.82 4.59
CA THR A 192 -4.27 30.08 3.64
C THR A 192 -2.95 29.63 4.28
N TYR A 193 -2.31 30.43 5.14
CA TYR A 193 -1.15 29.98 5.92
C TYR A 193 -1.50 28.88 6.91
N ALA A 194 -2.62 28.98 7.61
CA ALA A 194 -3.11 27.91 8.48
C ALA A 194 -3.33 26.60 7.70
N SER A 195 -3.78 26.69 6.44
CA SER A 195 -3.95 25.51 5.59
C SER A 195 -2.64 24.77 5.29
N ILE A 196 -1.50 25.47 5.20
CA ILE A 196 -0.18 24.84 4.99
C ILE A 196 0.13 23.89 6.14
N ILE A 197 -0.08 24.34 7.38
CA ILE A 197 0.14 23.54 8.59
C ILE A 197 -0.86 22.38 8.61
N LEU A 198 -2.14 22.67 8.39
CA LEU A 198 -3.20 21.67 8.41
C LEU A 198 -2.93 20.53 7.42
N LEU A 199 -2.52 20.84 6.18
CA LEU A 199 -2.24 19.85 5.13
C LEU A 199 -1.18 18.82 5.53
N GLY A 200 -0.20 19.22 6.36
CA GLY A 200 0.89 18.35 6.79
C GLY A 200 0.56 17.47 8.00
N ILE A 201 -0.57 17.71 8.68
CA ILE A 201 -0.98 16.88 9.82
C ILE A 201 -1.49 15.52 9.33
N ASP A 202 -0.90 14.46 9.86
CA ASP A 202 -1.23 13.08 9.57
C ASP A 202 -1.64 12.30 10.83
N THR A 203 -1.86 10.99 10.68
CA THR A 203 -2.27 10.11 11.79
C THR A 203 -1.14 9.69 12.73
N ARG A 204 0.11 10.12 12.51
CA ARG A 204 1.16 10.02 13.53
C ARG A 204 0.93 11.00 14.66
N LEU A 205 0.40 12.18 14.32
CA LEU A 205 0.17 13.27 15.27
C LEU A 205 -1.20 13.21 15.92
N VAL A 206 -2.19 12.60 15.24
CA VAL A 206 -3.60 12.71 15.59
C VAL A 206 -4.32 11.36 15.43
N ASN A 207 -5.25 11.06 16.33
CA ASN A 207 -6.08 9.86 16.25
C ASN A 207 -6.96 9.82 14.99
N ARG A 208 -7.37 8.62 14.57
CA ARG A 208 -8.13 8.40 13.33
C ARG A 208 -9.44 9.21 13.24
N ASP A 209 -10.20 9.32 14.32
CA ASP A 209 -11.48 10.08 14.31
C ASP A 209 -11.25 11.59 14.18
N CYS A 210 -10.20 12.09 14.84
CA CYS A 210 -9.80 13.49 14.70
C CYS A 210 -9.19 13.75 13.31
N PHE A 211 -8.53 12.78 12.69
CA PHE A 211 -8.07 12.87 11.31
C PHE A 211 -9.23 13.01 10.30
N VAL A 212 -10.35 12.33 10.51
CA VAL A 212 -11.57 12.55 9.69
C VAL A 212 -12.06 13.98 9.83
N SER A 213 -12.10 14.52 11.05
CA SER A 213 -12.48 15.93 11.28
C SER A 213 -11.51 16.89 10.59
N LEU A 214 -10.19 16.59 10.65
CA LEU A 214 -9.17 17.36 9.94
C LEU A 214 -9.34 17.34 8.43
N CYS A 215 -9.86 16.27 7.82
CA CYS A 215 -10.17 16.25 6.40
C CYS A 215 -11.15 17.36 6.00
N TYR A 216 -12.21 17.59 6.79
CA TYR A 216 -13.12 18.71 6.58
C TYR A 216 -12.40 20.04 6.75
N VAL A 217 -11.71 20.22 7.88
CA VAL A 217 -11.04 21.49 8.22
C VAL A 217 -10.00 21.88 7.16
N LYS A 218 -9.19 20.92 6.68
CA LYS A 218 -8.20 21.12 5.60
C LYS A 218 -8.85 21.73 4.35
N THR A 219 -9.93 21.11 3.86
CA THR A 219 -10.63 21.56 2.65
C THR A 219 -11.32 22.91 2.87
N TRP A 220 -11.98 23.10 4.01
CA TRP A 220 -12.76 24.30 4.30
C TRP A 220 -11.88 25.53 4.48
N VAL A 221 -10.82 25.41 5.28
CA VAL A 221 -9.91 26.52 5.57
C VAL A 221 -9.22 27.01 4.30
N LEU A 222 -8.73 26.09 3.45
CA LEU A 222 -8.09 26.46 2.18
C LEU A 222 -9.09 27.13 1.22
N CYS A 223 -10.29 26.54 1.07
CA CYS A 223 -11.32 27.05 0.15
C CYS A 223 -11.82 28.45 0.56
N LEU A 224 -12.14 28.64 1.84
CA LEU A 224 -12.64 29.91 2.35
C LEU A 224 -11.53 30.96 2.42
N GLY A 225 -10.30 30.57 2.79
CA GLY A 225 -9.14 31.47 2.80
C GLY A 225 -8.88 32.07 1.41
N PHE A 226 -8.89 31.22 0.36
CA PHE A 226 -8.78 31.68 -1.02
C PHE A 226 -9.88 32.69 -1.40
N THR A 227 -11.14 32.39 -1.09
CA THR A 227 -12.26 33.28 -1.45
C THR A 227 -12.26 34.59 -0.70
N LEU A 228 -11.92 34.58 0.59
CA LEU A 228 -11.80 35.80 1.38
C LEU A 228 -10.69 36.69 0.82
N ALA A 229 -9.53 36.12 0.49
CA ALA A 229 -8.42 36.88 -0.08
C ALA A 229 -8.72 37.37 -1.51
N PHE A 230 -8.97 36.44 -2.43
CA PHE A 230 -9.17 36.76 -3.85
C PHE A 230 -10.47 37.51 -4.10
N GLY A 231 -11.57 37.14 -3.43
CA GLY A 231 -12.85 37.85 -3.54
C GLY A 231 -12.76 39.30 -3.08
N SER A 232 -11.96 39.58 -2.04
CA SER A 232 -11.69 40.96 -1.60
C SER A 232 -10.89 41.75 -2.62
N MET A 233 -9.87 41.15 -3.25
CA MET A 233 -9.14 41.76 -4.36
C MET A 233 -10.05 42.05 -5.56
N PHE A 234 -10.90 41.09 -5.93
CA PHE A 234 -11.92 41.23 -6.97
C PHE A 234 -12.90 42.38 -6.67
N SER A 235 -13.42 42.45 -5.44
CA SER A 235 -14.36 43.52 -5.04
C SER A 235 -13.72 44.91 -5.11
N LYS A 236 -12.41 45.00 -4.81
CA LYS A 236 -11.62 46.22 -4.97
C LYS A 236 -11.42 46.61 -6.43
N THR A 237 -11.02 45.68 -7.31
CA THR A 237 -10.85 45.98 -8.74
C THR A 237 -12.18 46.32 -9.39
N TRP A 238 -13.27 45.65 -9.00
CA TRP A 238 -14.63 45.97 -9.43
C TRP A 238 -15.05 47.39 -9.04
N ARG A 239 -14.73 47.85 -7.82
CA ARG A 239 -15.00 49.23 -7.40
C ARG A 239 -14.31 50.23 -8.33
N VAL A 240 -13.05 49.98 -8.70
CA VAL A 240 -12.29 50.84 -9.61
C VAL A 240 -12.98 50.86 -10.97
N HIS A 241 -13.20 49.68 -11.57
CA HIS A 241 -13.91 49.56 -12.84
C HIS A 241 -15.27 50.29 -12.82
N SER A 242 -16.11 50.06 -11.80
CA SER A 242 -17.42 50.70 -11.67
C SER A 242 -17.37 52.23 -11.54
N ILE A 243 -16.27 52.83 -11.07
CA ILE A 243 -16.10 54.28 -11.00
C ILE A 243 -15.76 54.84 -12.39
N PHE A 244 -14.89 54.17 -13.15
CA PHE A 244 -14.40 54.66 -14.44
C PHE A 244 -15.35 54.37 -15.62
N THR A 245 -16.10 53.27 -15.57
CA THR A 245 -17.05 52.90 -16.64
C THR A 245 -18.39 53.66 -16.53
N ASN A 246 -18.62 54.42 -15.45
CA ASN A 246 -19.88 55.15 -15.25
C ASN A 246 -19.86 56.50 -15.98
N ILE A 247 -20.48 56.54 -17.16
CA ILE A 247 -20.50 57.69 -18.09
C ILE A 247 -21.16 58.94 -17.48
N CYS A 248 -22.10 58.77 -16.56
CA CYS A 248 -22.72 59.87 -15.83
C CYS A 248 -22.06 60.00 -14.45
N MET A 249 -20.93 60.71 -14.32
CA MET A 249 -20.18 60.99 -13.08
C MET A 249 -20.99 61.72 -11.97
N ASN A 250 -22.20 61.26 -11.66
CA ASN A 250 -22.87 61.52 -10.40
C ASN A 250 -21.95 60.94 -9.32
N LYS A 251 -21.30 61.81 -8.53
CA LYS A 251 -20.39 61.48 -7.42
C LYS A 251 -21.11 60.68 -6.33
N LYS A 252 -21.55 59.46 -6.64
CA LYS A 252 -22.17 58.56 -5.68
C LYS A 252 -21.06 57.77 -5.04
N ALA A 253 -20.67 58.17 -3.83
CA ALA A 253 -19.75 57.40 -3.01
C ALA A 253 -20.30 55.97 -2.84
N ILE A 254 -19.61 54.99 -3.42
CA ILE A 254 -19.94 53.58 -3.27
C ILE A 254 -19.64 53.19 -1.82
N LYS A 255 -20.66 52.78 -1.07
CA LYS A 255 -20.52 52.38 0.33
C LYS A 255 -19.90 50.98 0.44
N ASP A 256 -19.07 50.79 1.46
CA ASP A 256 -18.35 49.53 1.74
C ASP A 256 -19.27 48.30 1.84
N TYR A 257 -20.50 48.45 2.33
CA TYR A 257 -21.45 47.32 2.47
C TYR A 257 -21.72 46.61 1.13
N LYS A 258 -21.70 47.32 0.00
CA LYS A 258 -21.91 46.71 -1.33
C LYS A 258 -20.74 45.81 -1.71
N LEU A 259 -19.53 46.22 -1.34
CA LEU A 259 -18.31 45.47 -1.64
C LEU A 259 -18.24 44.21 -0.78
N PHE A 260 -18.64 44.30 0.50
CA PHE A 260 -18.80 43.13 1.37
C PHE A 260 -19.88 42.18 0.89
N LEU A 261 -20.97 42.68 0.33
CA LEU A 261 -22.04 41.84 -0.23
C LEU A 261 -21.51 40.99 -1.41
N ILE A 262 -20.67 41.56 -2.28
CA ILE A 262 -20.02 40.81 -3.37
C ILE A 262 -19.15 39.67 -2.81
N VAL A 263 -18.30 39.94 -1.82
CA VAL A 263 -17.45 38.89 -1.22
C VAL A 263 -18.31 37.85 -0.47
N GLY A 264 -19.30 38.30 0.28
CA GLY A 264 -20.23 37.45 1.02
C GLY A 264 -21.03 36.52 0.10
N PHE A 265 -21.37 36.96 -1.11
CA PHE A 265 -21.99 36.10 -2.12
C PHE A 265 -21.08 34.94 -2.53
N PHE A 266 -19.80 35.19 -2.83
CA PHE A 266 -18.86 34.12 -3.18
C PHE A 266 -18.60 33.17 -2.01
N VAL A 267 -18.45 33.71 -0.79
CA VAL A 267 -18.30 32.88 0.43
C VAL A 267 -19.55 32.03 0.66
N LEU A 268 -20.75 32.57 0.43
CA LEU A 268 -21.99 31.81 0.56
C LEU A 268 -22.06 30.63 -0.42
N LEU A 269 -21.66 30.83 -1.68
CA LEU A 269 -21.61 29.75 -2.67
C LEU A 269 -20.65 28.62 -2.24
N ASP A 270 -19.48 28.97 -1.70
CA ASP A 270 -18.54 27.99 -1.17
C ASP A 270 -19.12 27.26 0.04
N MET A 271 -19.69 27.98 1.00
CA MET A 271 -20.28 27.39 2.21
C MET A 271 -21.41 26.44 1.87
N LEU A 272 -22.29 26.80 0.93
CA LEU A 272 -23.34 25.91 0.45
C LEU A 272 -22.76 24.65 -0.18
N THR A 273 -21.74 24.79 -1.03
CA THR A 273 -21.10 23.65 -1.70
C THR A 273 -20.40 22.72 -0.69
N LEU A 274 -19.66 23.29 0.27
CA LEU A 274 -18.95 22.54 1.30
C LEU A 274 -19.90 21.83 2.29
N LEU A 275 -20.99 22.49 2.66
CA LEU A 275 -22.05 21.88 3.48
C LEU A 275 -22.73 20.74 2.73
N LEU A 276 -23.12 20.96 1.47
CA LEU A 276 -23.70 19.91 0.63
C LEU A 276 -22.76 18.71 0.50
N TRP A 277 -21.46 18.95 0.31
CA TRP A 277 -20.47 17.87 0.28
C TRP A 277 -20.44 17.10 1.60
N ALA A 278 -20.39 17.80 2.74
CA ALA A 278 -20.35 17.17 4.05
C ALA A 278 -21.59 16.32 4.37
N PHE A 279 -22.77 16.73 3.89
CA PHE A 279 -24.02 15.99 4.11
C PHE A 279 -24.24 14.84 3.11
N ILE A 280 -23.94 15.05 1.83
CA ILE A 280 -24.21 14.07 0.77
C ILE A 280 -23.13 12.97 0.75
N SER A 281 -21.86 13.36 0.87
CA SER A 281 -20.73 12.46 0.68
C SER A 281 -19.65 12.71 1.76
N PRO A 282 -19.89 12.29 3.02
CA PRO A 282 -19.01 12.57 4.14
C PRO A 282 -17.61 11.96 3.95
N TYR A 283 -16.61 12.61 4.52
CA TYR A 283 -15.24 12.10 4.54
C TYR A 283 -15.09 10.87 5.44
N SER A 284 -14.27 9.93 4.97
CA SER A 284 -13.77 8.76 5.68
C SER A 284 -12.28 8.59 5.40
N VAL A 285 -11.60 7.79 6.21
CA VAL A 285 -10.17 7.47 6.00
C VAL A 285 -10.07 6.25 5.08
N ALA A 286 -9.44 6.42 3.92
CA ALA A 286 -9.09 5.33 3.02
C ALA A 286 -7.57 5.07 3.03
N ILE A 287 -7.19 3.82 2.78
CA ILE A 287 -5.79 3.41 2.65
C ILE A 287 -5.51 3.20 1.16
N ALA A 288 -4.67 4.05 0.58
CA ALA A 288 -4.17 3.87 -0.77
C ALA A 288 -2.88 3.03 -0.73
N LYS A 289 -2.86 1.95 -1.50
CA LYS A 289 -1.70 1.06 -1.63
C LYS A 289 -0.79 1.62 -2.72
N LEU A 290 0.49 1.81 -2.38
CA LEU A 290 1.54 2.23 -3.31
C LEU A 290 2.23 0.99 -3.89
N GLU A 291 3.09 1.20 -4.89
CA GLU A 291 3.85 0.13 -5.52
C GLU A 291 4.79 -0.57 -4.52
N PRO A 292 4.74 -1.91 -4.43
CA PRO A 292 5.58 -2.66 -3.51
C PRO A 292 7.03 -2.75 -4.01
N TYR A 293 7.97 -2.76 -3.08
CA TYR A 293 9.40 -2.95 -3.37
C TYR A 293 9.98 -4.07 -2.49
N VAL A 294 11.04 -4.72 -2.98
CA VAL A 294 11.69 -5.85 -2.28
C VAL A 294 12.99 -5.39 -1.67
N LEU A 295 13.18 -5.65 -0.37
CA LEU A 295 14.49 -5.56 0.27
C LEU A 295 15.21 -6.90 0.02
N GLU A 296 16.09 -6.92 -0.99
CA GLU A 296 16.85 -8.11 -1.38
C GLU A 296 17.64 -8.70 -0.19
N ASP A 297 18.27 -7.84 0.61
CA ASP A 297 19.06 -8.25 1.79
C ASP A 297 18.26 -8.98 2.88
N LYS A 298 16.92 -8.85 2.88
CA LYS A 298 16.07 -9.37 3.96
C LYS A 298 15.01 -10.36 3.49
N LEU A 299 14.89 -10.62 2.18
CA LEU A 299 13.78 -11.39 1.59
C LEU A 299 12.40 -10.87 2.05
N ILE A 300 12.31 -9.54 2.28
CA ILE A 300 11.08 -8.87 2.72
C ILE A 300 10.51 -8.08 1.56
N LYS A 301 9.24 -8.33 1.22
CA LYS A 301 8.46 -7.53 0.28
C LYS A 301 7.69 -6.47 1.06
N VAL A 302 8.10 -5.21 0.92
CA VAL A 302 7.44 -4.08 1.57
C VAL A 302 6.28 -3.60 0.72
N LYS A 303 5.11 -3.46 1.34
CA LYS A 303 3.87 -2.93 0.74
C LYS A 303 3.57 -1.56 1.36
N PRO A 304 4.03 -0.46 0.73
CA PRO A 304 3.78 0.88 1.25
C PRO A 304 2.30 1.26 1.13
N GLN A 305 1.79 1.94 2.15
CA GLN A 305 0.40 2.36 2.27
C GLN A 305 0.32 3.81 2.77
N VAL A 306 -0.61 4.59 2.24
CA VAL A 306 -0.86 5.98 2.68
C VAL A 306 -2.32 6.16 3.05
N GLU A 307 -2.55 6.86 4.17
CA GLU A 307 -3.89 7.22 4.60
C GLU A 307 -4.31 8.54 3.93
N ARG A 308 -5.44 8.52 3.23
CA ARG A 308 -5.99 9.66 2.51
C ARG A 308 -7.41 9.95 2.97
N CYS A 309 -7.78 11.23 2.91
CA CYS A 309 -9.16 11.66 3.05
C CYS A 309 -9.95 11.21 1.81
N TYR A 310 -10.94 10.34 2.00
CA TYR A 310 -11.76 9.79 0.93
C TYR A 310 -13.22 10.15 1.12
N SER A 311 -13.88 10.49 0.03
CA SER A 311 -15.32 10.73 -0.08
C SER A 311 -15.76 10.16 -1.42
N GLY A 312 -16.92 9.51 -1.46
CA GLY A 312 -17.40 8.77 -2.64
C GLY A 312 -17.49 9.64 -3.89
N ASP A 313 -17.97 10.87 -3.72
CA ASP A 313 -18.14 11.85 -4.81
C ASP A 313 -17.10 12.98 -4.75
N SER A 314 -15.94 12.72 -4.13
CA SER A 314 -14.86 13.72 -3.96
C SER A 314 -14.51 14.42 -5.27
N PHE A 315 -14.41 13.69 -6.38
CA PHE A 315 -14.10 14.24 -7.70
C PHE A 315 -15.16 15.27 -8.17
N VAL A 316 -16.45 14.99 -7.95
CA VAL A 316 -17.56 15.86 -8.39
C VAL A 316 -17.53 17.18 -7.62
N PHE A 317 -17.46 17.12 -6.29
CA PHE A 317 -17.45 18.33 -5.45
C PHE A 317 -16.17 19.14 -5.62
N GLN A 318 -15.00 18.49 -5.76
CA GLN A 318 -13.74 19.18 -6.07
C GLN A 318 -13.83 19.90 -7.42
N THR A 319 -14.40 19.27 -8.44
CA THR A 319 -14.58 19.88 -9.76
C THR A 319 -15.52 21.09 -9.72
N ILE A 320 -16.64 21.00 -8.99
CA ILE A 320 -17.57 22.12 -8.81
C ILE A 320 -16.87 23.31 -8.14
N LEU A 321 -16.16 23.07 -7.03
CA LEU A 321 -15.41 24.11 -6.33
C LEU A 321 -14.35 24.73 -7.24
N LEU A 322 -13.58 23.90 -7.95
CA LEU A 322 -12.51 24.36 -8.83
C LEU A 322 -13.04 25.17 -10.02
N ALA A 323 -14.16 24.74 -10.61
CA ALA A 323 -14.83 25.47 -11.68
C ALA A 323 -15.32 26.85 -11.19
N ALA A 324 -15.90 26.91 -9.98
CA ALA A 324 -16.31 28.17 -9.38
C ALA A 324 -15.12 29.11 -9.12
N LYS A 325 -13.98 28.58 -8.63
CA LYS A 325 -12.74 29.37 -8.49
C LYS A 325 -12.21 29.83 -9.84
N GLY A 326 -12.21 28.95 -10.84
CA GLY A 326 -11.79 29.25 -12.21
C GLY A 326 -12.58 30.41 -12.80
N LEU A 327 -13.90 30.38 -12.67
CA LEU A 327 -14.76 31.48 -13.12
C LEU A 327 -14.45 32.79 -12.38
N LEU A 328 -14.31 32.74 -11.05
CA LEU A 328 -13.94 33.91 -10.25
C LEU A 328 -12.58 34.49 -10.68
N MET A 329 -11.59 33.63 -10.94
CA MET A 329 -10.27 34.01 -11.43
C MET A 329 -10.33 34.67 -12.81
N ILE A 330 -11.09 34.10 -13.75
CA ILE A 330 -11.27 34.67 -15.09
C ILE A 330 -11.91 36.06 -15.01
N LEU A 331 -12.98 36.21 -14.21
CA LEU A 331 -13.63 37.50 -14.00
C LEU A 331 -12.68 38.51 -13.32
N GLY A 332 -11.85 38.05 -12.38
CA GLY A 332 -10.81 38.88 -11.75
C GLY A 332 -9.78 39.40 -12.75
N CYS A 333 -9.27 38.52 -13.62
CA CYS A 333 -8.36 38.89 -14.70
C CYS A 333 -9.00 39.90 -15.66
N PHE A 334 -10.26 39.68 -16.04
CA PHE A 334 -11.00 40.61 -16.90
C PHE A 334 -11.08 42.01 -16.28
N LEU A 335 -11.45 42.12 -15.00
CA LEU A 335 -11.51 43.43 -14.32
C LEU A 335 -10.12 44.05 -14.15
N ALA A 336 -9.09 43.25 -13.88
CA ALA A 336 -7.71 43.74 -13.79
C ALA A 336 -7.21 44.27 -15.14
N TRP A 337 -7.62 43.65 -16.24
CA TRP A 337 -7.30 44.09 -17.59
C TRP A 337 -7.95 45.43 -17.94
N GLU A 338 -9.27 45.54 -17.71
CA GLU A 338 -10.04 46.77 -17.97
C GLU A 338 -9.53 47.97 -17.15
N THR A 339 -9.00 47.72 -15.95
CA THR A 339 -8.52 48.78 -15.04
C THR A 339 -7.05 49.15 -15.23
N ARG A 340 -6.29 48.48 -16.12
CA ARG A 340 -4.84 48.69 -16.31
C ARG A 340 -4.44 50.12 -16.71
N HIS A 341 -5.26 50.78 -17.51
CA HIS A 341 -4.92 52.10 -18.11
C HIS A 341 -5.37 53.28 -17.23
N VAL A 342 -5.95 52.99 -16.06
CA VAL A 342 -6.43 53.99 -15.12
C VAL A 342 -5.26 54.51 -14.27
N ASN A 343 -4.73 55.68 -14.65
CA ASN A 343 -3.62 56.34 -13.95
C ASN A 343 -4.11 57.56 -13.16
N VAL A 344 -4.71 57.32 -11.98
CA VAL A 344 -5.05 58.39 -11.03
C VAL A 344 -4.18 58.25 -9.78
N PRO A 345 -3.43 59.29 -9.34
CA PRO A 345 -2.51 59.19 -8.20
C PRO A 345 -3.16 58.65 -6.92
N ALA A 346 -4.41 59.03 -6.67
CA ALA A 346 -5.20 58.55 -5.52
C ALA A 346 -5.64 57.07 -5.62
N LEU A 347 -5.48 56.42 -6.78
CA LEU A 347 -5.86 55.02 -7.05
C LEU A 347 -4.68 54.16 -7.55
N ASN A 348 -3.43 54.59 -7.35
CA ASN A 348 -2.25 53.80 -7.78
C ASN A 348 -2.16 52.42 -7.08
N ASP A 349 -2.88 52.24 -5.96
CA ASP A 349 -3.14 50.96 -5.26
C ASP A 349 -3.74 49.89 -6.20
N SER A 350 -4.57 50.31 -7.15
CA SER A 350 -5.26 49.40 -8.09
C SER A 350 -4.31 48.62 -9.00
N LYS A 351 -3.14 49.18 -9.35
CA LYS A 351 -2.15 48.49 -10.20
C LYS A 351 -1.51 47.32 -9.50
N TYR A 352 -1.12 47.50 -8.24
CA TYR A 352 -0.52 46.43 -7.45
C TYR A 352 -1.53 45.32 -7.17
N ILE A 353 -2.79 45.67 -6.90
CA ILE A 353 -3.88 44.68 -6.77
C ILE A 353 -4.09 43.92 -8.08
N GLY A 354 -4.08 44.60 -9.23
CA GLY A 354 -4.17 43.95 -10.55
C GLY A 354 -3.01 43.00 -10.82
N LEU A 355 -1.78 43.38 -10.46
CA LEU A 355 -0.61 42.51 -10.56
C LEU A 355 -0.73 41.28 -9.65
N SER A 356 -1.20 41.45 -8.42
CA SER A 356 -1.46 40.34 -7.49
C SER A 356 -2.48 39.34 -8.05
N VAL A 357 -3.55 39.83 -8.71
CA VAL A 357 -4.55 38.95 -9.36
C VAL A 357 -3.88 38.05 -10.41
N TYR A 358 -3.04 38.61 -11.29
CA TYR A 358 -2.34 37.81 -12.30
C TYR A 358 -1.42 36.74 -11.68
N ILE A 359 -0.66 37.10 -10.63
CA ILE A 359 0.23 36.18 -9.94
C ILE A 359 -0.55 35.02 -9.32
N VAL A 360 -1.64 35.32 -8.60
CA VAL A 360 -2.47 34.28 -7.97
C VAL A 360 -3.05 33.34 -9.01
N VAL A 361 -3.52 33.84 -10.16
CA VAL A 361 -4.07 32.99 -11.23
C VAL A 361 -3.01 32.07 -11.84
N VAL A 362 -1.82 32.59 -12.13
CA VAL A 362 -0.71 31.78 -12.67
C VAL A 362 -0.31 30.70 -11.67
N VAL A 363 -0.06 31.08 -10.41
CA VAL A 363 0.38 30.12 -9.38
C VAL A 363 -0.70 29.09 -9.06
N SER A 364 -1.98 29.48 -9.01
CA SER A 364 -3.08 28.55 -8.79
C SER A 364 -3.21 27.53 -9.91
N THR A 365 -3.07 27.96 -11.17
CA THR A 365 -3.10 27.07 -12.35
C THR A 365 -1.96 26.06 -12.34
N LEU A 366 -0.75 26.52 -11.98
CA LEU A 366 0.41 25.64 -11.79
C LEU A 366 0.21 24.66 -10.64
N GLY A 367 -0.32 25.11 -9.50
CA GLY A 367 -0.59 24.27 -8.33
C GLY A 367 -1.58 23.14 -8.63
N ILE A 368 -2.67 23.44 -9.34
CA ILE A 368 -3.65 22.43 -9.78
C ILE A 368 -2.99 21.40 -10.69
N SER A 369 -2.19 21.86 -11.65
CA SER A 369 -1.52 20.97 -12.61
C SER A 369 -0.55 20.02 -11.90
N LEU A 370 0.22 20.52 -10.93
CA LEU A 370 1.15 19.70 -10.15
C LEU A 370 0.44 18.71 -9.22
N ALA A 371 -0.69 19.11 -8.63
CA ALA A 371 -1.50 18.22 -7.80
C ALA A 371 -2.04 17.00 -8.58
N LEU A 372 -2.28 17.15 -9.88
CA LEU A 372 -2.70 16.04 -10.75
C LEU A 372 -1.53 15.13 -11.14
N ILE A 373 -0.33 15.69 -11.36
CA ILE A 373 0.85 14.92 -11.79
C ILE A 373 1.47 14.13 -10.63
N LEU A 374 1.45 14.68 -9.40
CA LEU A 374 2.20 14.16 -8.26
C LEU A 374 1.34 13.37 -7.26
N GLN A 375 0.21 12.80 -7.70
CA GLN A 375 -0.73 12.13 -6.79
C GLN A 375 -0.11 10.97 -6.00
N ASP A 376 0.91 10.30 -6.56
CA ASP A 376 1.58 9.16 -5.94
C ASP A 376 2.80 9.53 -5.09
N SER A 377 3.33 10.75 -5.26
CA SER A 377 4.55 11.22 -4.58
C SER A 377 4.23 12.16 -3.41
N ILE A 378 3.98 11.60 -2.23
CA ILE A 378 3.51 12.34 -1.03
C ILE A 378 4.40 13.55 -0.68
N ASN A 379 5.71 13.33 -0.54
CA ASN A 379 6.65 14.40 -0.16
C ASN A 379 6.75 15.50 -1.22
N GLN A 380 6.77 15.12 -2.51
CA GLN A 380 6.87 16.07 -3.62
C GLN A 380 5.59 16.89 -3.76
N ALA A 381 4.43 16.24 -3.69
CA ALA A 381 3.13 16.89 -3.75
C ALA A 381 2.94 17.87 -2.58
N TYR A 382 3.31 17.47 -1.37
CA TYR A 382 3.25 18.35 -0.20
C TYR A 382 4.19 19.54 -0.34
N ALA A 383 5.48 19.31 -0.62
CA ALA A 383 6.49 20.35 -0.74
C ALA A 383 6.10 21.43 -1.76
N LEU A 384 5.70 21.01 -2.97
CA LEU A 384 5.37 21.94 -4.04
C LEU A 384 4.06 22.68 -3.77
N SER A 385 3.04 22.00 -3.24
CA SER A 385 1.75 22.63 -2.93
C SER A 385 1.90 23.70 -1.85
N THR A 386 2.59 23.38 -0.74
CA THR A 386 2.78 24.34 0.35
C THR A 386 3.66 25.52 -0.05
N PHE A 387 4.71 25.25 -0.84
CA PHE A 387 5.58 26.29 -1.37
C PHE A 387 4.85 27.27 -2.30
N LEU A 388 4.00 26.77 -3.21
CA LEU A 388 3.22 27.61 -4.11
C LEU A 388 2.17 28.44 -3.36
N ILE A 389 1.48 27.85 -2.38
CA ILE A 389 0.53 28.58 -1.51
C ILE A 389 1.27 29.68 -0.75
N PHE A 390 2.42 29.36 -0.16
CA PHE A 390 3.25 30.30 0.58
C PHE A 390 3.67 31.49 -0.30
N ILE A 391 4.37 31.23 -1.41
CA ILE A 391 4.86 32.30 -2.29
C ILE A 391 3.71 33.14 -2.84
N SER A 392 2.62 32.52 -3.30
CA SER A 392 1.46 33.25 -3.82
C SER A 392 0.88 34.20 -2.78
N THR A 393 0.76 33.75 -1.54
CA THR A 393 0.18 34.54 -0.43
C THR A 393 1.13 35.67 -0.03
N THR A 394 2.42 35.36 0.21
CA THR A 394 3.43 36.33 0.64
C THR A 394 3.64 37.43 -0.42
N VAL A 395 3.77 37.07 -1.69
CA VAL A 395 3.94 38.05 -2.78
C VAL A 395 2.70 38.93 -2.92
N THR A 396 1.49 38.36 -2.80
CA THR A 396 0.24 39.13 -2.84
C THR A 396 0.19 40.17 -1.73
N LEU A 397 0.50 39.79 -0.49
CA LEU A 397 0.53 40.71 0.65
C LEU A 397 1.59 41.80 0.48
N CYS A 398 2.79 41.43 0.06
CA CYS A 398 3.87 42.37 -0.18
C CYS A 398 3.47 43.42 -1.22
N LEU A 399 2.90 43.02 -2.36
CA LEU A 399 2.44 43.95 -3.40
C LEU A 399 1.32 44.87 -2.90
N VAL A 400 0.39 44.36 -2.10
CA VAL A 400 -0.78 45.13 -1.62
C VAL A 400 -0.43 46.09 -0.49
N PHE A 401 0.52 45.74 0.39
CA PHE A 401 0.77 46.48 1.64
C PHE A 401 2.11 47.22 1.68
N VAL A 402 3.20 46.70 1.09
CA VAL A 402 4.54 47.34 1.18
C VAL A 402 4.54 48.76 0.59
N PRO A 403 3.95 49.03 -0.60
CA PRO A 403 3.90 50.39 -1.13
C PRO A 403 3.19 51.38 -0.19
N LYS A 404 2.20 50.92 0.58
CA LYS A 404 1.45 51.74 1.54
C LYS A 404 2.27 52.04 2.79
N VAL A 405 3.02 51.05 3.27
CA VAL A 405 3.93 51.21 4.42
C VAL A 405 5.02 52.23 4.09
N CYS A 406 5.64 52.12 2.90
CA CYS A 406 6.65 53.06 2.44
C CYS A 406 6.10 54.49 2.36
N PHE A 407 4.94 54.68 1.73
CA PHE A 407 4.32 56.00 1.64
C PHE A 407 4.02 56.61 3.01
N LEU A 408 3.57 55.82 3.99
CA LEU A 408 3.31 56.30 5.36
C LEU A 408 4.57 56.58 6.17
N ARG A 409 5.72 56.02 5.79
CA ARG A 409 7.01 56.31 6.43
C ARG A 409 7.63 57.61 5.89
N ASP A 410 7.36 57.91 4.63
CA ASP A 410 7.87 59.11 3.95
C ASP A 410 6.98 60.35 4.18
N THR A 411 5.85 60.21 4.88
CA THR A 411 4.95 61.29 5.32
C THR A 411 5.05 61.50 6.82
#